data_AF-A0A843SW78-F1
#
_entry.id   AF-A0A843SW78-F1
#
_cell.length_a   1.000
_cell.length_b   1.000
_cell.length_c   1.000
_cell.angle_alpha   90.00
_cell.angle_beta   90.00
_cell.angle_gamma   90.00
#
_symmetry.space_group_name_H-M   'P 1'
#
loop_
_entity.id
_entity.type
_entity.pdbx_description
1 polymer ?
#
loop_
_entity_poly.entity_id
_entity_poly.type
_entity_poly.pdbx_seq_one_letter_code
_entity_poly.pdbx_strand_id
1 'polypeptide(L)'
;DRAKRGRGQVHVSLSEAADVPAAPAVDLVALDDALKTLEGLNARQSRVVELRFFGGLNLEEAAHVLNVSVGTVRRDWSLAQAWLFRELSGRR
;
A
#
# COMPACT_ATOMS: atom_id res chain seq x y z
N ASP A 1 13.71 -15.08 -22.70
CA ASP A 1 13.99 -13.98 -21.76
C ASP A 1 12.76 -13.18 -21.36
N ARG A 2 12.30 -13.28 -20.11
CA ARG A 2 11.69 -12.19 -19.30
C ARG A 2 11.19 -12.71 -17.95
N ALA A 3 11.00 -11.77 -17.02
CA ALA A 3 10.37 -11.88 -15.70
C ALA A 3 11.33 -12.16 -14.52
N LYS A 4 12.22 -11.19 -14.25
CA LYS A 4 12.71 -10.97 -12.88
C LYS A 4 11.49 -10.60 -12.02
N ARG A 5 10.98 -11.60 -11.30
CA ARG A 5 9.93 -11.49 -10.29
C ARG A 5 10.40 -10.60 -9.15
N GLY A 6 9.49 -9.80 -8.61
CA GLY A 6 9.52 -9.29 -7.23
C GLY A 6 10.81 -8.58 -6.81
N ARG A 7 10.88 -7.27 -7.05
CA ARG A 7 11.89 -6.44 -6.41
C ARG A 7 11.60 -6.39 -4.90
N GLY A 8 12.36 -7.17 -4.13
CA GLY A 8 12.58 -6.94 -2.70
C GLY A 8 11.57 -7.54 -1.72
N GLN A 9 11.11 -8.79 -1.92
CA GLN A 9 10.57 -9.55 -0.78
C GLN A 9 11.75 -9.95 0.12
N VAL A 10 11.93 -9.22 1.22
CA VAL A 10 12.85 -9.62 2.27
C VAL A 10 12.22 -10.81 2.99
N HIS A 11 12.68 -12.01 2.66
CA HIS A 11 12.39 -13.20 3.46
C HIS A 11 13.20 -13.08 4.75
N VAL A 12 12.57 -12.55 5.80
CA VAL A 12 13.14 -12.59 7.15
C VAL A 12 12.72 -13.91 7.77
N SER A 13 13.68 -14.77 8.11
CA SER A 13 13.40 -15.92 8.96
C SER A 13 12.99 -15.42 10.35
N LEU A 14 12.04 -16.08 11.03
CA LEU A 14 11.55 -15.64 12.34
C LEU A 14 12.69 -15.49 13.38
N SER A 15 13.81 -16.21 13.17
CA SER A 15 15.05 -16.13 13.94
C SER A 15 15.91 -14.89 13.68
N GLU A 16 15.86 -14.27 12.50
CA GLU A 16 16.67 -13.10 12.12
C GLU A 16 15.95 -11.76 12.33
N ALA A 17 14.66 -11.78 12.67
CA ALA A 17 13.87 -10.58 12.94
C ALA A 17 14.35 -9.80 14.18
N ALA A 18 15.18 -10.40 15.03
CA ALA A 18 15.69 -9.80 16.27
C ALA A 18 16.70 -8.66 16.04
N ASP A 19 17.38 -8.62 14.89
CA ASP A 19 18.50 -7.69 14.62
C ASP A 19 18.22 -6.69 13.48
N VAL A 20 16.98 -6.64 12.98
CA VAL A 20 16.59 -5.64 11.98
C VAL A 20 16.33 -4.32 12.70
N PRO A 21 17.07 -3.22 12.43
CA PRO A 21 16.72 -1.92 12.96
C PRO A 21 15.28 -1.62 12.55
N ALA A 22 14.40 -1.49 13.54
CA ALA A 22 12.98 -1.30 13.32
C ALA A 22 12.78 -0.01 12.50
N ALA A 23 12.65 -0.15 11.18
CA ALA A 23 11.90 0.82 10.40
C ALA A 23 10.59 1.06 11.17
N PRO A 24 10.11 2.31 11.32
CA PRO A 24 8.95 2.59 12.14
C PRO A 24 7.87 1.60 11.76
N ALA A 25 7.54 0.70 12.69
CA ALA A 25 6.64 -0.40 12.42
C ALA A 25 5.32 0.27 12.06
N VAL A 26 4.97 0.23 10.77
CA VAL A 26 3.64 0.64 10.35
C VAL A 26 2.72 -0.28 11.12
N ASP A 27 1.90 0.32 11.99
CA ASP A 27 0.87 -0.43 12.69
C ASP A 27 -0.10 -0.96 11.64
N LEU A 28 0.09 -2.22 11.26
CA LEU A 28 -0.66 -2.89 10.21
C LEU A 28 -2.14 -2.99 10.59
N VAL A 29 -2.46 -3.04 11.88
CA VAL A 29 -3.84 -3.06 12.37
C VAL A 29 -4.45 -1.67 12.18
N ALA A 30 -3.76 -0.61 12.59
CA ALA A 30 -4.23 0.76 12.38
C ALA A 30 -4.38 1.10 10.88
N LEU A 31 -3.47 0.59 10.04
CA LEU A 31 -3.54 0.74 8.59
C LEU A 31 -4.75 0.01 7.99
N ASP A 32 -5.01 -1.24 8.39
CA ASP A 32 -6.17 -2.01 7.94
C ASP A 32 -7.50 -1.32 8.28
N ASP A 33 -7.63 -0.81 9.51
CA ASP A 33 -8.81 -0.03 9.93
C ASP A 33 -8.97 1.28 9.15
N ALA A 34 -7.86 1.98 8.89
CA ALA A 34 -7.87 3.19 8.08
C ALA A 34 -8.28 2.88 6.63
N LEU A 35 -7.84 1.75 6.07
CA LEU A 35 -8.23 1.31 4.73
C LEU A 35 -9.71 0.94 4.63
N LYS A 36 -10.28 0.26 5.64
CA LYS A 36 -11.72 0.01 5.73
C LYS A 36 -12.53 1.32 5.76
N THR A 37 -12.03 2.30 6.51
CA THR A 37 -12.65 3.64 6.56
C THR A 37 -12.54 4.35 5.21
N LEU A 38 -11.38 4.31 4.58
CA LEU A 38 -11.16 4.88 3.25
C LEU A 38 -12.03 4.20 2.19
N GLU A 39 -12.24 2.88 2.27
CA GLU A 39 -13.11 2.15 1.35
C GLU A 39 -14.54 2.69 1.38
N GLY A 40 -15.06 2.98 2.57
CA GLY A 40 -16.38 3.62 2.74
C GLY A 40 -16.48 5.02 2.14
N LEU A 41 -15.37 5.77 2.09
CA LEU A 41 -15.31 7.11 1.49
C LEU A 41 -15.06 7.07 -0.03
N ASN A 42 -14.14 6.21 -0.45
CA ASN A 42 -13.72 6.02 -1.83
C ASN A 42 -13.06 4.64 -2.01
N ALA A 43 -13.87 3.67 -2.43
CA ALA A 43 -13.42 2.30 -2.66
C ALA A 43 -12.24 2.18 -3.63
N ARG A 44 -12.18 3.02 -4.68
CA ARG A 44 -11.09 2.96 -5.68
C ARG A 44 -9.76 3.40 -5.08
N GLN A 45 -9.75 4.42 -4.22
CA GLN A 45 -8.55 4.87 -3.51
C GLN A 45 -8.02 3.79 -2.56
N SER A 46 -8.92 3.15 -1.78
CA SER A 46 -8.54 2.02 -0.92
C SER A 46 -7.94 0.88 -1.75
N ARG A 47 -8.60 0.50 -2.85
CA ARG A 47 -8.13 -0.56 -3.74
C ARG A 47 -6.77 -0.26 -4.38
N VAL A 48 -6.52 1.00 -4.76
CA VAL A 48 -5.20 1.43 -5.26
C VAL A 48 -4.12 1.23 -4.19
N VAL A 49 -4.42 1.48 -2.92
CA VAL A 49 -3.48 1.24 -1.83
C VAL A 49 -3.22 -0.25 -1.64
N GLU A 50 -4.26 -1.07 -1.62
CA GLU A 50 -4.11 -2.52 -1.47
C GLU A 50 -3.23 -3.12 -2.57
N LEU A 51 -3.51 -2.80 -3.84
CA LEU A 51 -2.78 -3.33 -4.99
C LEU A 51 -1.29 -2.93 -4.94
N ARG A 52 -0.99 -1.70 -4.51
CA ARG A 52 0.37 -1.19 -4.50
C ARG A 52 1.16 -1.59 -3.26
N PHE A 53 0.53 -1.55 -2.09
CA PHE A 53 1.20 -1.79 -0.82
C PHE A 53 1.25 -3.27 -0.46
N PHE A 54 0.12 -3.99 -0.58
CA PHE A 54 0.06 -5.43 -0.29
C PHE A 54 0.33 -6.28 -1.53
N GLY A 55 -0.19 -5.87 -2.69
CA GLY A 55 0.03 -6.58 -3.96
C GLY A 55 1.41 -6.35 -4.58
N GLY A 56 2.10 -5.26 -4.21
CA GLY A 56 3.39 -4.88 -4.77
C GLY A 56 3.33 -4.41 -6.24
N LEU A 57 2.14 -4.06 -6.75
CA LEU A 57 1.96 -3.61 -8.13
C LEU A 57 2.50 -2.19 -8.34
N ASN A 58 3.01 -1.93 -9.54
CA ASN A 58 3.28 -0.56 -9.99
C ASN A 58 2.00 0.15 -10.49
N LEU A 59 2.12 1.42 -10.89
CA LEU A 59 0.98 2.25 -11.29
C LEU A 59 0.30 1.74 -12.56
N GLU A 60 1.09 1.24 -13.52
CA GLU A 60 0.64 0.71 -14.79
C GLU A 60 -0.12 -0.61 -14.61
N GLU A 61 0.41 -1.50 -13.78
CA GLU A 61 -0.24 -2.76 -13.40
C GLU A 61 -1.54 -2.51 -12.64
N ALA A 62 -1.54 -1.61 -11.66
CA ALA A 62 -2.74 -1.25 -10.93
C ALA A 62 -3.79 -0.59 -11.85
N ALA A 63 -3.37 0.25 -12.80
CA ALA A 63 -4.27 0.85 -13.79
C ALA A 63 -4.92 -0.21 -14.68
N HIS A 64 -4.15 -1.22 -15.09
CA HIS A 64 -4.65 -2.36 -15.84
C HIS A 64 -5.68 -3.16 -15.04
N VAL A 65 -5.38 -3.51 -13.78
CA VAL A 65 -6.29 -4.26 -12.90
C VAL A 65 -7.59 -3.50 -12.63
N LEU A 66 -7.50 -2.19 -12.44
CA LEU A 66 -8.65 -1.33 -12.14
C LEU A 66 -9.39 -0.85 -13.40
N ASN A 67 -8.89 -1.17 -14.59
CA ASN A 67 -9.42 -0.71 -15.87
C ASN A 67 -9.61 0.82 -15.94
N VAL A 68 -8.61 1.57 -15.49
CA VAL A 68 -8.59 3.05 -15.54
C VAL A 68 -7.26 3.55 -16.11
N SER A 69 -7.16 4.85 -16.39
CA SER A 69 -5.88 5.43 -16.83
C SER A 69 -4.84 5.43 -15.71
N VAL A 70 -3.55 5.33 -16.07
CA VAL A 70 -2.43 5.51 -15.12
C VAL A 70 -2.49 6.86 -14.42
N GLY A 71 -2.96 7.90 -15.11
CA GLY A 71 -3.19 9.22 -14.52
C GLY A 71 -4.26 9.21 -13.43
N THR A 72 -5.32 8.40 -13.59
CA THR A 72 -6.34 8.19 -12.57
C THR A 72 -5.75 7.50 -11.35
N VAL A 73 -5.04 6.38 -11.53
CA VAL A 73 -4.39 5.65 -10.42
C VAL A 73 -3.39 6.54 -9.69
N ARG A 74 -2.60 7.35 -10.41
CA ARG A 74 -1.65 8.29 -9.80
C ARG A 74 -2.36 9.29 -8.88
N ARG A 75 -3.48 9.89 -9.34
CA ARG A 75 -4.26 10.84 -8.53
C ARG A 75 -4.88 10.15 -7.31
N ASP A 76 -5.52 9.00 -7.51
CA ASP A 76 -6.14 8.23 -6.44
C ASP A 76 -5.12 7.80 -5.39
N TRP A 77 -3.94 7.34 -5.83
CA TRP A 77 -2.83 7.00 -4.94
C TRP A 77 -2.36 8.20 -4.12
N SER A 78 -2.11 9.36 -4.75
CA SER A 78 -1.67 10.56 -4.02
C SER A 78 -2.71 11.02 -2.99
N LEU A 79 -3.99 10.98 -3.35
CA LEU A 79 -5.09 11.34 -2.43
C LEU A 79 -5.22 10.34 -1.28
N ALA A 80 -5.13 9.04 -1.56
CA ALA A 80 -5.17 7.99 -0.56
C ALA A 80 -4.01 8.11 0.44
N GLN A 81 -2.78 8.35 -0.05
CA GLN A 81 -1.62 8.56 0.83
C GLN A 81 -1.79 9.78 1.74
N ALA A 82 -2.25 10.91 1.20
CA ALA A 82 -2.47 12.12 1.99
C ALA A 82 -3.56 11.91 3.05
N TRP A 83 -4.63 11.22 2.69
CA TRP A 83 -5.71 10.88 3.62
C TRP A 83 -5.23 9.93 4.72
N LEU A 84 -4.55 8.84 4.37
CA LEU A 84 -4.01 7.86 5.32
C LEU A 84 -3.00 8.49 6.28
N PHE A 85 -2.13 9.37 5.77
CA PHE A 85 -1.19 10.09 6.61
C PHE A 85 -1.91 10.94 7.66
N ARG A 86 -2.97 11.66 7.26
CA ARG A 86 -3.79 12.45 8.18
C ARG A 86 -4.49 11.56 9.21
N GLU A 87 -5.12 10.48 8.76
CA GLU A 87 -5.87 9.55 9.61
C GLU A 87 -4.99 8.90 10.67
N LEU A 88 -3.82 8.37 10.26
CA LEU A 88 -2.89 7.68 11.14
C LEU A 88 -2.12 8.65 12.05
N SER A 89 -1.85 9.88 11.60
CA SER A 89 -1.18 10.89 12.44
C SER A 89 -2.11 11.51 13.49
N GLY A 90 -3.42 11.55 13.21
CA GLY A 90 -4.44 12.06 14.14
C GLY A 90 -4.87 11.06 15.22
N ARG A 91 -4.50 9.78 15.09
CA ARG A 91 -4.82 8.68 16.00
C ARG A 91 -3.82 8.52 17.17
N ARG A 92 -2.97 9.52 17.41
CA ARG A 92 -2.02 9.57 18.53
C ARG A 92 -2.65 10.00 19.84
#